data_AF-A0A426WZU4-F1
#
_entry.id   AF-A0A426WZU4-F1
#
_cell.length_a   1.000
_cell.length_b   1.000
_cell.length_c   1.000
_cell.angle_alpha   90.00
_cell.angle_beta   90.00
_cell.angle_gamma   90.00
#
_symmetry.space_group_name_H-M   'P 1'
#
loop_
_entity.id
_entity.type
_entity.pdbx_description
1 polymer ?
#
loop_
_entity_poly.entity_id
_entity_poly.type
_entity_poly.pdbx_seq_one_letter_code
_entity_poly.pdbx_strand_id
1 'polypeptide(L)'
;MHRIDAVTNSPGVRWELAKGIRSLLRWRKGVRQKKTETRRKIVGGSRKSCRDYNQIMGQDQAWASGWGSDDVVGSRIFSGST
;
A
#
# COMPACT_ATOMS: atom_id res chain seq x y z
N MET A 1 -29.86 20.10 41.79
CA MET A 1 -30.43 19.64 40.50
C MET A 1 -29.30 19.30 39.54
N HIS A 2 -28.84 18.06 39.49
CA HIS A 2 -28.15 17.53 38.31
C HIS A 2 -28.30 16.01 38.30
N ARG A 3 -29.24 15.52 37.47
CA ARG A 3 -29.48 14.10 37.22
C ARG A 3 -28.98 13.82 35.80
N ILE A 4 -27.67 13.81 35.57
CA ILE A 4 -27.09 13.43 34.26
C ILE A 4 -26.50 12.01 34.29
N ASP A 5 -26.31 11.39 35.46
CA ASP A 5 -25.56 10.14 35.57
C ASP A 5 -26.39 8.84 35.55
N ALA A 6 -27.72 8.90 35.44
CA ALA A 6 -28.56 7.71 35.43
C ALA A 6 -28.50 6.94 34.09
N VAL A 7 -28.25 7.62 32.97
CA VAL A 7 -28.19 7.00 31.63
C VAL A 7 -26.88 6.25 31.41
N THR A 8 -25.79 6.68 32.05
CA THR A 8 -24.44 6.10 31.88
C THR A 8 -24.15 4.92 32.82
N ASN A 9 -24.95 4.71 33.85
CA ASN A 9 -24.73 3.66 34.86
C ASN A 9 -25.50 2.36 34.61
N SER A 10 -26.35 2.30 33.58
CA SER A 10 -27.04 1.05 33.23
C SER A 10 -26.11 0.09 32.48
N PRO A 11 -25.86 -1.13 32.99
CA PRO A 11 -24.97 -2.10 32.35
C PRO A 11 -25.44 -2.52 30.94
N GLY A 12 -26.74 -2.39 30.64
CA GLY A 12 -27.29 -2.62 29.29
C GLY A 12 -26.78 -1.62 28.26
N VAL A 13 -26.75 -0.32 28.61
CA VAL A 13 -26.27 0.76 27.74
C VAL A 13 -24.77 0.60 27.45
N ARG A 14 -23.98 0.17 28.44
CA ARG A 14 -22.55 -0.16 28.27
C ARG A 14 -22.32 -1.30 27.28
N TRP A 15 -23.17 -2.32 27.28
CA TRP A 15 -23.08 -3.45 26.35
C TRP A 15 -23.39 -3.07 24.90
N GLU A 16 -24.38 -2.22 24.69
CA GLU A 16 -24.71 -1.68 23.36
C GLU A 16 -23.58 -0.79 22.84
N LEU A 17 -23.02 0.08 23.69
CA LEU A 17 -21.85 0.89 23.38
C LEU A 17 -20.65 0.02 23.01
N ALA A 18 -20.36 -1.03 23.79
CA ALA A 18 -19.26 -1.94 23.49
C ALA A 18 -19.46 -2.69 22.16
N LYS A 19 -20.68 -3.14 21.86
CA LYS A 19 -21.02 -3.74 20.55
C LYS A 19 -20.86 -2.75 19.40
N GLY A 20 -21.35 -1.51 19.56
CA GLY A 20 -21.22 -0.45 18.56
C GLY A 20 -19.77 -0.02 18.33
N ILE A 21 -18.97 0.08 19.38
CA ILE A 21 -17.53 0.36 19.27
C ILE A 21 -16.83 -0.78 18.55
N ARG A 22 -17.16 -2.04 18.86
CA ARG A 22 -16.54 -3.21 18.22
C ARG A 22 -16.89 -3.30 16.74
N SER A 23 -18.13 -2.98 16.35
CA SER A 23 -18.55 -2.93 14.93
C SER A 23 -17.88 -1.76 14.19
N LEU A 24 -17.81 -0.58 14.81
CA LEU A 24 -17.13 0.60 14.26
C LEU A 24 -15.63 0.34 14.05
N LEU A 25 -14.97 -0.31 15.01
CA LEU A 25 -13.55 -0.66 14.90
C LEU A 25 -13.31 -1.62 13.73
N ARG A 26 -14.21 -2.59 13.53
CA ARG A 26 -14.15 -3.53 12.40
C ARG A 26 -14.32 -2.81 11.07
N TRP A 27 -15.27 -1.88 11.00
CA TRP A 27 -15.49 -1.03 9.83
C TRP A 27 -14.28 -0.15 9.50
N ARG A 28 -13.74 0.57 10.50
CA ARG A 28 -12.56 1.44 10.30
C ARG A 28 -11.34 0.66 9.81
N LYS A 29 -11.12 -0.57 10.31
CA LYS A 29 -10.03 -1.43 9.82
C LYS A 29 -10.19 -1.77 8.34
N GLY A 30 -11.40 -2.14 7.90
CA GLY A 30 -11.69 -2.40 6.49
C GLY A 30 -11.49 -1.17 5.60
N VAL A 31 -11.97 -0.01 6.03
CA VAL A 31 -11.76 1.26 5.31
C VAL A 31 -10.28 1.61 5.19
N ARG A 32 -9.49 1.44 6.27
CA ARG A 32 -8.04 1.69 6.27
C ARG A 32 -7.29 0.72 5.37
N GLN A 33 -7.67 -0.56 5.35
CA GLN A 33 -7.10 -1.56 4.45
C GLN A 33 -7.36 -1.18 2.98
N LYS A 34 -8.59 -0.82 2.62
CA LYS A 34 -8.94 -0.45 1.24
C LYS A 34 -8.17 0.78 0.75
N LYS A 35 -8.01 1.82 1.60
CA LYS A 35 -7.15 2.98 1.29
C LYS A 35 -5.69 2.58 1.08
N THR A 36 -5.18 1.63 1.88
CA THR A 36 -3.79 1.17 1.78
C THR A 36 -3.57 0.34 0.52
N GLU A 37 -4.53 -0.50 0.15
CA GLU A 37 -4.47 -1.32 -1.06
C GLU A 37 -4.47 -0.47 -2.33
N THR A 38 -5.34 0.54 -2.42
CA THR A 38 -5.33 1.50 -3.54
C THR A 38 -4.01 2.26 -3.61
N ARG A 39 -3.50 2.75 -2.47
CA ARG A 39 -2.19 3.43 -2.43
C ARG A 39 -1.06 2.50 -2.87
N ARG A 40 -1.09 1.23 -2.47
CA ARG A 40 -0.10 0.22 -2.89
C ARG A 40 -0.17 -0.06 -4.39
N LYS A 41 -1.37 -0.16 -4.98
CA LYS A 41 -1.53 -0.36 -6.44
C LYS A 41 -0.96 0.81 -7.25
N ILE A 42 -1.24 2.05 -6.82
CA ILE A 42 -0.73 3.26 -7.49
C ILE A 42 0.81 3.34 -7.37
N VAL A 43 1.36 3.17 -6.17
CA VAL A 43 2.80 3.23 -5.94
C VAL A 43 3.53 2.07 -6.63
N GLY A 44 2.95 0.86 -6.63
CA GLY A 44 3.52 -0.30 -7.32
C GLY A 44 3.57 -0.10 -8.84
N GLY A 45 2.48 0.39 -9.43
CA GLY A 45 2.41 0.72 -10.86
C GLY A 45 3.37 1.85 -11.25
N SER A 46 3.38 2.95 -10.48
CA SER A 46 4.29 4.08 -10.68
C SER A 46 5.77 3.66 -10.56
N ARG A 47 6.12 2.84 -9.56
CA ARG A 47 7.49 2.37 -9.35
C ARG A 47 7.97 1.46 -10.49
N LYS A 48 7.08 0.66 -11.09
CA LYS A 48 7.40 -0.15 -12.27
C LYS A 48 7.71 0.75 -13.46
N SER A 49 6.84 1.72 -13.76
CA SER A 49 7.05 2.68 -14.85
C SER A 49 8.33 3.51 -14.67
N CYS A 50 8.64 3.98 -13.46
CA CYS A 50 9.91 4.67 -13.20
C CYS A 50 11.13 3.77 -13.40
N ARG A 51 11.06 2.47 -13.07
CA ARG A 51 12.18 1.54 -13.27
C ARG A 51 12.43 1.30 -14.76
N ASP A 52 11.36 1.12 -15.52
CA ASP A 52 11.42 0.91 -16.97
C ASP A 52 11.97 2.17 -17.68
N TYR A 53 11.51 3.36 -17.27
CA TYR A 53 12.00 4.63 -17.81
C TYR A 53 13.49 4.86 -17.52
N ASN A 54 13.93 4.61 -16.28
CA ASN A 54 15.36 4.70 -15.93
C ASN A 54 16.22 3.67 -16.69
N GLN A 55 15.67 2.50 -17.00
CA GLN A 55 16.36 1.48 -17.78
C GLN A 55 16.50 1.87 -19.27
N ILE A 56 15.50 2.53 -19.84
CA ILE A 56 15.57 3.09 -21.21
C ILE A 56 16.59 4.23 -21.26
N MET A 57 16.47 5.20 -20.35
CA MET A 57 17.40 6.33 -20.28
C MET A 57 18.85 5.90 -20.01
N GLY A 58 19.05 4.85 -19.21
CA GLY A 58 20.38 4.27 -18.96
C GLY A 58 20.97 3.57 -20.19
N GLN A 59 20.13 2.99 -21.06
CA GLN A 59 20.58 2.46 -22.34
C GLN A 59 21.00 3.59 -23.27
N ASP A 60 20.18 4.64 -23.43
CA ASP A 60 20.50 5.76 -24.34
C ASP A 60 21.82 6.47 -23.96
N GLN A 61 22.12 6.55 -22.66
CA GLN A 61 23.43 7.03 -22.18
C GLN A 61 24.58 6.11 -22.60
N ALA A 62 24.40 4.79 -22.53
CA ALA A 62 25.39 3.82 -22.97
C ALA A 62 25.65 3.93 -24.50
N TRP A 63 24.58 4.05 -25.30
CA TRP A 63 24.65 4.31 -26.75
C TRP A 63 25.39 5.61 -27.07
N ALA A 64 25.13 6.70 -26.32
CA ALA A 64 25.80 7.98 -26.50
C ALA A 64 27.29 7.96 -26.10
N SER A 65 27.67 7.09 -25.16
CA SER A 65 29.06 6.91 -24.73
C SER A 65 29.90 5.95 -25.59
N GLY A 66 29.33 5.40 -26.67
CA GLY A 66 30.07 4.59 -27.65
C GLY A 66 30.36 3.15 -27.21
N TRP A 67 29.62 2.62 -26.23
CA TRP A 67 29.71 1.21 -25.84
C TRP A 67 28.92 0.41 -26.87
N GLY A 68 29.59 -0.48 -27.60
CA GLY A 68 28.95 -1.31 -28.62
C GLY A 68 27.86 -2.19 -28.01
N SER A 69 26.77 -2.40 -28.75
CA SER A 69 25.62 -3.23 -28.33
C SER A 69 25.98 -4.62 -27.82
N ASP A 70 27.18 -5.10 -28.15
CA ASP A 70 27.68 -6.44 -27.90
C ASP A 70 28.16 -6.63 -26.43
N ASP A 71 28.43 -5.54 -25.70
CA ASP A 71 29.00 -5.56 -24.33
C ASP A 71 27.94 -5.55 -23.20
N VAL A 72 26.65 -5.35 -23.53
CA VAL A 72 25.52 -5.32 -22.57
C VAL A 72 24.94 -6.72 -22.24
N VAL A 73 25.64 -7.80 -22.57
CA VAL A 73 25.29 -9.15 -22.07
C VAL A 73 25.91 -9.35 -20.68
N GLY A 74 25.23 -8.85 -19.63
CA GLY A 74 25.84 -8.99 -18.30
C GLY A 74 24.99 -8.67 -17.08
N SER A 75 23.68 -8.43 -17.18
CA SER A 75 22.87 -8.17 -15.99
C SER A 75 21.51 -8.86 -15.98
N ARG A 76 21.60 -10.16 -15.66
CA ARG A 76 20.76 -10.82 -14.66
C ARG A 76 19.33 -11.17 -15.10
N ILE A 77 19.22 -12.21 -15.93
CA ILE A 77 18.06 -13.13 -15.89
C ILE A 77 18.50 -14.38 -15.11
N PHE A 78 18.30 -14.37 -13.80
CA PHE A 78 18.24 -15.61 -13.02
C PHE A 78 17.00 -15.54 -12.14
N SER A 79 15.91 -16.15 -12.61
CA SER A 79 14.87 -16.70 -11.75
C SER A 79 13.89 -17.56 -12.57
N GLY A 80 14.01 -18.87 -12.43
CA GLY A 80 12.89 -19.80 -12.56
C GLY A 80 12.92 -20.73 -13.76
N SER A 81 13.41 -21.96 -13.56
CA SER A 81 13.04 -23.12 -14.35
C SER A 81 12.70 -24.25 -13.39
N THR A 82 11.41 -24.58 -13.32
CA THR A 82 10.88 -25.85 -12.80
C THR A 82 11.15 -26.97 -13.79
#